data_AF-A0A3A8E4L9-F1
#
_entry.id   AF-A0A3A8E4L9-F1
#
_cell.length_a   1.000
_cell.length_b   1.000
_cell.length_c   1.000
_cell.angle_alpha   90.00
_cell.angle_beta   90.00
_cell.angle_gamma   90.00
#
_symmetry.space_group_name_H-M   'P 1'
#
loop_
_entity.id
_entity.type
_entity.pdbx_description
1 polymer ?
#
loop_
_entity_poly.entity_id
_entity_poly.type
_entity_poly.pdbx_seq_one_letter_code
_entity_poly.pdbx_strand_id
1 'polypeptide(L)'
;IGEIVVIDFFEGDIDRPFVSGRIHEGQRHPTQFDSLGKLPDTKKLAGIKSKEYQGTGYNQLCFDDTKGQISTQLHSSHGASQLNLGKLSHPKAQAES
;
A
#
# COMPACT_ATOMS: atom_id res chain seq x y z
N ILE A 1 -9.22 4.56 13.26
CA ILE A 1 -10.39 5.46 13.36
C ILE A 1 -10.29 6.47 12.23
N GLY A 2 -11.40 6.80 11.58
CA GLY A 2 -11.43 7.72 10.44
C GLY A 2 -11.32 7.07 9.06
N GLU A 3 -11.23 5.73 8.97
CA GLU A 3 -11.21 5.02 7.68
C GLU A 3 -12.61 4.84 7.10
N ILE A 4 -12.70 4.82 5.77
CA ILE A 4 -13.93 4.48 5.06
C ILE A 4 -13.99 2.98 4.87
N VAL A 5 -15.13 2.41 5.23
CA VAL A 5 -15.39 0.98 5.17
C VAL A 5 -16.65 0.73 4.36
N VAL A 6 -16.69 -0.44 3.72
CA VAL A 6 -17.93 -0.97 3.14
C VAL A 6 -18.66 -1.70 4.24
N ILE A 7 -19.91 -1.30 4.47
CA ILE A 7 -20.83 -1.99 5.35
C ILE A 7 -21.76 -2.83 4.49
N ASP A 8 -21.89 -4.09 4.88
CA ASP A 8 -22.87 -5.02 4.32
C ASP A 8 -23.74 -5.54 5.47
N PHE A 9 -24.86 -6.18 5.15
CA PHE A 9 -25.92 -6.52 6.10
C PHE A 9 -26.29 -8.00 5.98
N PHE A 10 -26.28 -8.73 7.10
CA PHE A 10 -26.64 -10.15 7.08
C PHE A 10 -28.07 -10.33 6.56
N GLU A 11 -28.23 -11.06 5.45
CA GLU A 11 -29.54 -11.30 4.81
C GLU A 11 -30.29 -10.00 4.43
N GLY A 12 -29.57 -8.88 4.29
CA GLY A 12 -30.16 -7.56 4.04
C GLY A 12 -30.80 -6.91 5.27
N ASP A 13 -30.63 -7.47 6.46
CA ASP A 13 -31.12 -6.91 7.72
C ASP A 13 -30.28 -5.69 8.14
N ILE A 14 -30.86 -4.50 8.04
CA ILE A 14 -30.20 -3.22 8.36
C ILE A 14 -29.76 -3.11 9.82
N ASP A 15 -30.35 -3.91 10.71
CA ASP A 15 -30.01 -3.95 12.13
C ASP A 15 -28.84 -4.91 12.41
N ARG A 16 -28.34 -5.63 11.40
CA ARG A 16 -27.22 -6.58 11.49
C ARG A 16 -26.06 -6.23 10.54
N PRO A 17 -25.45 -5.03 10.67
CA PRO A 17 -24.34 -4.62 9.84
C PRO A 17 -23.05 -5.38 10.17
N PHE A 18 -22.20 -5.55 9.14
CA PHE A 18 -20.81 -5.99 9.29
C PHE A 18 -19.90 -5.29 8.29
N VAL A 19 -18.60 -5.22 8.61
CA VAL A 19 -17.60 -4.62 7.71
C VAL A 19 -17.14 -5.67 6.71
N SER A 20 -17.36 -5.41 5.41
CA SER A 20 -16.96 -6.31 4.32
C SER A 20 -15.67 -5.88 3.62
N GLY A 21 -15.30 -4.61 3.72
CA GLY A 21 -14.10 -4.10 3.05
C GLY A 21 -13.70 -2.68 3.48
N ARG A 22 -12.59 -2.22 2.91
CA ARG A 22 -12.10 -0.83 3.02
C ARG A 22 -11.94 -0.23 1.64
N ILE A 23 -12.19 1.06 1.51
CA ILE A 23 -12.02 1.78 0.26
C ILE A 23 -11.08 2.97 0.48
N HIS A 24 -10.18 3.19 -0.47
CA HIS A 24 -9.38 4.43 -0.54
C HIS A 24 -10.20 5.50 -1.30
N GLU A 25 -10.55 6.59 -0.64
CA GLU A 25 -11.32 7.71 -1.23
C GLU A 25 -10.44 8.66 -2.05
N GLY A 26 -11.00 9.44 -2.98
CA GLY A 26 -10.24 10.47 -3.73
C GLY A 26 -9.56 11.55 -2.87
N GLN A 27 -10.04 11.80 -1.65
CA GLN A 27 -9.39 12.72 -0.69
C GLN A 27 -8.21 12.06 0.06
N ARG A 28 -8.09 10.73 0.04
CA ARG A 28 -6.93 10.01 0.59
C ARG A 28 -6.10 9.43 -0.52
N HIS A 29 -4.81 9.72 -0.49
CA HIS A 29 -3.93 9.20 -1.51
C HIS A 29 -3.86 7.67 -1.36
N PRO A 30 -3.92 6.92 -2.47
CA PRO A 30 -3.67 5.48 -2.46
C PRO A 30 -2.34 5.20 -1.78
N THR A 31 -2.19 4.01 -1.21
CA THR A 31 -0.94 3.62 -0.56
C THR A 31 0.26 3.87 -1.46
N GLN A 32 1.18 4.71 -1.00
CA GLN A 32 2.43 4.99 -1.70
C GLN A 32 3.50 4.01 -1.22
N PHE A 33 3.97 3.15 -2.12
CA PHE A 33 5.00 2.15 -1.86
C PHE A 33 6.44 2.65 -2.12
N ASP A 34 6.58 3.80 -2.78
CA ASP A 34 7.83 4.53 -2.87
C ASP A 34 7.62 5.99 -2.42
N SER A 35 8.70 6.76 -2.34
CA SER A 35 8.69 8.14 -1.82
C SER A 35 8.42 9.21 -2.88
N LEU A 36 8.45 8.86 -4.17
CA LEU A 36 8.37 9.81 -5.28
C LEU A 36 7.17 9.58 -6.20
N GLY A 37 6.78 8.33 -6.35
CA GLY A 37 5.77 7.90 -7.30
C GLY A 37 4.36 8.02 -6.77
N LYS A 38 3.42 8.20 -7.69
CA LYS A 38 1.99 8.25 -7.43
C LYS A 38 1.28 7.44 -8.50
N LEU A 39 0.05 7.00 -8.21
CA LEU A 39 -0.78 6.46 -9.28
C LEU A 39 -1.06 7.56 -10.32
N PRO A 40 -1.07 7.23 -11.62
CA PRO A 40 -0.95 5.88 -12.20
C PRO A 40 0.48 5.41 -12.49
N ASP A 41 1.51 6.21 -12.23
CA ASP A 41 2.91 5.90 -12.59
C ASP A 41 3.44 4.66 -11.85
N THR A 42 3.02 4.47 -10.61
CA THR A 42 3.39 3.32 -9.76
C THR A 42 2.40 2.15 -9.83
N LYS A 43 1.56 2.06 -10.88
CA LYS A 43 0.57 0.98 -11.04
C LYS A 43 1.15 -0.44 -11.07
N LYS A 44 2.46 -0.57 -11.31
CA LYS A 44 3.20 -1.84 -11.31
C LYS A 44 3.76 -2.19 -9.92
N LEU A 45 3.53 -1.34 -8.91
CA LEU A 45 3.85 -1.61 -7.51
C LEU A 45 2.61 -2.13 -6.78
N ALA A 46 2.77 -3.16 -5.97
CA ALA A 46 1.73 -3.72 -5.14
C ALA A 46 2.28 -4.13 -3.75
N GLY A 47 1.42 -4.25 -2.74
CA GLY A 47 1.88 -4.70 -1.44
C GLY A 47 1.00 -4.29 -0.27
N ILE A 48 1.61 -4.30 0.91
CA ILE A 48 0.98 -3.91 2.18
C ILE A 48 1.93 -2.94 2.89
N LYS A 49 1.39 -1.81 3.34
CA LYS A 49 2.10 -0.83 4.15
C LYS A 49 1.30 -0.57 5.42
N SER A 50 1.96 -0.67 6.57
CA SER A 50 1.34 -0.36 7.86
C SER A 50 1.55 1.11 8.24
N LYS A 51 0.96 1.51 9.36
CA LYS A 51 1.29 2.74 10.07
C LYS A 51 1.51 2.37 11.52
N GLU A 52 2.58 2.86 12.11
CA GLU A 52 2.88 2.69 13.52
C GLU A 52 1.74 3.27 14.38
N TYR A 53 1.36 2.53 15.43
CA TYR A 53 0.32 2.97 16.34
C TYR A 53 0.82 4.14 17.19
N GLN A 54 0.10 5.27 17.14
CA GLN A 54 0.50 6.52 17.82
C GLN A 54 1.91 7.03 17.46
N GLY A 55 2.45 6.61 16.32
CA GLY A 55 3.76 7.00 15.83
C GLY A 55 3.74 7.44 14.36
N THR A 56 4.94 7.64 13.81
CA THR A 56 5.17 8.06 12.42
C THR A 56 5.86 6.99 11.59
N GLY A 57 6.31 5.90 12.20
CA GLY A 57 6.93 4.77 11.52
C GLY A 57 5.94 3.92 10.71
N TYR A 58 6.48 2.95 9.98
CA TYR A 58 5.74 1.97 9.20
C TYR A 58 6.57 0.73 8.90
N ASN A 59 5.89 -0.37 8.59
CA ASN A 59 6.45 -1.54 7.93
C ASN A 59 5.86 -1.64 6.52
N GLN A 60 6.62 -2.20 5.58
CA GLN A 60 6.19 -2.33 4.19
C GLN A 60 6.65 -3.66 3.60
N LEU A 61 5.73 -4.34 2.93
CA LEU A 61 6.00 -5.37 1.93
C LEU A 61 5.62 -4.78 0.58
N CYS A 62 6.55 -4.72 -0.37
CA CYS A 62 6.34 -4.17 -1.70
C CYS A 62 6.84 -5.14 -2.78
N PHE A 63 6.06 -5.30 -3.84
CA PHE A 63 6.36 -6.03 -5.06
C PHE A 63 6.44 -5.02 -6.20
N ASP A 64 7.49 -5.10 -7.01
CA ASP A 64 7.66 -4.30 -8.22
C ASP A 64 7.58 -5.24 -9.43
N ASP A 65 6.50 -5.15 -10.19
CA ASP A 65 6.28 -5.95 -11.40
C ASP A 65 6.67 -5.19 -12.67
N THR A 66 7.48 -4.13 -12.57
CA THR A 66 8.04 -3.48 -13.77
C THR A 66 8.90 -4.46 -14.55
N LYS A 67 8.60 -4.58 -15.86
CA LYS A 67 9.33 -5.43 -16.79
C LYS A 67 10.84 -5.17 -16.71
N GLY A 68 11.62 -6.22 -16.53
CA GLY A 68 13.08 -6.12 -16.41
C GLY A 68 13.56 -5.49 -15.09
N GLN A 69 12.65 -5.26 -14.13
CA GLN A 69 12.93 -4.75 -12.79
C GLN A 69 12.17 -5.48 -11.68
N ILE A 70 11.80 -6.73 -11.92
CA ILE A 70 11.06 -7.52 -10.93
C ILE A 70 11.81 -7.58 -9.60
N SER A 71 11.14 -7.19 -8.52
CA SER A 71 11.74 -7.17 -7.18
C SER A 71 10.72 -7.30 -6.06
N THR A 72 11.21 -7.61 -4.86
CA THR A 72 10.42 -7.66 -3.63
C THR A 72 11.21 -7.04 -2.48
N GLN A 73 10.55 -6.22 -1.68
CA GLN A 73 11.13 -5.54 -0.53
C GLN A 73 10.30 -5.80 0.73
N LEU A 74 10.99 -6.16 1.82
CA LEU A 74 10.48 -6.09 3.19
C LEU A 74 11.25 -4.99 3.93
N HIS A 75 10.55 -3.96 4.40
CA HIS A 75 11.13 -2.77 5.01
C HIS A 75 10.51 -2.48 6.39
N SER A 76 11.34 -2.04 7.32
CA SER A 76 10.93 -1.40 8.58
C SER A 76 11.58 -0.02 8.69
N SER A 77 10.74 1.00 8.94
CA SER A 77 11.25 2.35 9.16
C SER A 77 12.12 2.44 10.41
N HIS A 78 11.93 1.51 11.35
CA HIS A 78 12.78 1.39 12.52
C HIS A 78 14.18 0.95 12.11
N GLY A 79 15.17 1.81 12.39
CA GLY A 79 16.56 1.58 11.99
C GLY A 79 16.79 1.56 10.48
N ALA A 80 15.83 2.02 9.67
CA ALA A 80 15.87 2.01 8.20
C ALA A 80 16.29 0.64 7.62
N SER A 81 15.79 -0.44 8.23
CA SER A 81 16.21 -1.80 7.94
C SER A 81 15.36 -2.44 6.84
N GLN A 82 15.98 -3.23 5.97
CA GLN A 82 15.28 -3.84 4.83
C GLN A 82 15.96 -5.10 4.32
N LEU A 83 15.14 -6.01 3.78
CA LEU A 83 15.53 -7.13 2.95
C LEU A 83 14.99 -6.89 1.53
N ASN A 84 15.88 -6.90 0.54
CA ASN A 84 15.52 -6.70 -0.87
C ASN A 84 15.94 -7.92 -1.70
N LEU A 85 15.05 -8.36 -2.59
CA LEU A 85 15.26 -9.49 -3.49
C LEU A 85 14.96 -9.06 -4.94
N GLY A 86 15.69 -9.62 -5.90
CA GLY A 86 15.55 -9.27 -7.32
C GLY A 86 16.34 -8.02 -7.70
N LYS A 87 15.80 -7.21 -8.60
CA LYS A 87 16.51 -6.02 -9.09
C LYS A 87 16.39 -4.86 -8.10
N LEU A 88 17.54 -4.35 -7.66
CA LEU A 88 17.57 -3.12 -6.87
C LEU A 88 17.26 -1.92 -7.78
N SER A 89 16.11 -1.29 -7.57
CA SER A 89 15.65 -0.10 -8.29
C SER A 89 15.55 1.10 -7.35
N HIS A 90 15.46 2.29 -7.93
CA HIS A 90 15.23 3.54 -7.21
C HIS A 90 13.74 3.93 -7.28
N PRO A 91 13.26 4.82 -6.38
CA PRO A 91 11.88 5.31 -6.43
C PRO A 91 11.50 5.86 -7.81
N LYS A 92 10.27 5.59 -8.27
CA LYS A 92 9.84 5.82 -9.65
C LYS A 92 9.01 7.10 -9.76
N ALA A 93 9.63 8.15 -10.29
CA ALA A 93 8.93 9.41 -10.55
C ALA A 93 8.05 9.39 -11.81
N GLN A 94 8.28 8.44 -12.73
CA GLN A 94 7.55 8.26 -13.98
C GLN A 94 7.37 6.77 -14.28
N ALA A 95 6.32 6.42 -15.03
CA ALA A 95 6.11 5.06 -15.49
C ALA A 95 7.25 4.60 -16.42
N GLU A 96 8.04 3.64 -15.98
CA GLU A 96 9.03 2.97 -16.84
C GLU A 96 8.34 1.88 -17.67
N SER A 97 8.66 1.81 -18.96
CA SER A 97 8.02 0.90 -19.93
C SER A 97 8.47 -0.55 -19.74
#